data_AF-A0A9E3D614-F1
#
_entry.id   AF-A0A9E3D614-F1
#
_cell.length_a   1.000
_cell.length_b   1.000
_cell.length_c   1.000
_cell.angle_alpha   90.00
_cell.angle_beta   90.00
_cell.angle_gamma   90.00
#
_symmetry.space_group_name_H-M   'P 1'
#
loop_
_entity.id
_entity.type
_entity.pdbx_description
1 polymer ?
#
loop_
_entity_poly.entity_id
_entity_poly.type
_entity_poly.pdbx_seq_one_letter_code
_entity_poly.pdbx_strand_id
1 'polypeptide(L)'
;MKTLTVRLPERLVAHLEAESQKRGVSKSEIVRERLQPVAQSAESEFKLVADLIGSVRGLPVDLSSRKKRYLQDTGYGEKHPR
;
A
#
# COMPACT_ATOMS: atom_id res chain seq x y z
N MET A 1 8.24 23.24 9.12
CA MET A 1 9.55 22.58 9.11
C MET A 1 9.94 22.26 10.55
N LYS A 2 10.32 21.02 10.86
CA LYS A 2 10.91 20.66 12.16
C LYS A 2 12.38 20.36 11.92
N THR A 3 13.26 20.87 12.77
CA THR A 3 14.71 20.64 12.68
C THR A 3 15.08 19.41 13.49
N LEU A 4 15.83 18.50 12.87
CA LEU A 4 16.32 17.26 13.49
C LEU A 4 17.84 17.22 13.35
N THR A 5 18.55 17.12 14.48
CA THR A 5 20.01 17.06 14.51
C THR A 5 20.44 15.62 14.76
N VAL A 6 21.18 15.04 13.82
CA VAL A 6 21.67 13.65 13.92
C VAL A 6 23.16 13.62 13.64
N ARG A 7 23.88 12.80 14.41
CA ARG A 7 25.28 12.48 14.14
C ARG A 7 25.34 11.41 13.06
N LEU A 8 26.02 11.70 11.95
CA LEU A 8 26.18 10.79 10.82
C LEU A 8 27.63 10.31 10.74
N PRO A 9 27.87 9.04 10.36
CA PRO A 9 29.20 8.57 9.97
C PRO A 9 29.80 9.42 8.85
N GLU A 10 31.10 9.68 8.92
CA GLU A 10 31.83 10.52 7.96
C GLU A 10 31.64 10.07 6.50
N ARG A 11 31.59 8.74 6.28
CA ARG A 11 31.33 8.16 4.95
C ARG A 11 30.01 8.63 4.35
N LEU A 12 28.94 8.73 5.15
CA LEU A 12 27.64 9.19 4.67
C LEU A 12 27.65 10.69 4.36
N VAL A 13 28.40 11.48 5.14
CA VAL A 13 28.56 12.91 4.88
C VAL A 13 29.29 13.15 3.56
N ALA A 14 30.38 12.42 3.31
CA ALA A 14 31.13 12.50 2.06
C ALA A 14 30.26 12.12 0.83
N HIS A 15 29.41 11.10 0.96
CA HIS A 15 28.46 10.74 -0.09
C HIS A 15 27.43 11.84 -0.36
N LEU A 16 26.86 12.45 0.67
CA LEU A 16 25.92 13.56 0.53
C LEU A 16 26.58 14.79 -0.11
N GLU A 17 27.85 15.06 0.20
CA GLU A 17 28.63 16.15 -0.40
C GLU A 17 28.89 15.93 -1.88
N ALA A 18 29.38 14.74 -2.26
CA ALA A 18 29.60 14.40 -3.66
C ALA A 18 28.31 14.48 -4.47
N GLU A 19 27.18 14.03 -3.91
CA GLU A 19 25.88 14.09 -4.58
C GLU A 19 25.34 15.51 -4.68
N SER A 20 25.51 16.32 -3.63
CA SER A 20 25.16 17.75 -3.62
C SER A 20 25.92 18.49 -4.72
N GLN A 21 27.22 18.25 -4.86
CA GLN A 21 28.04 18.86 -5.89
C GLN A 21 27.68 18.38 -7.30
N LYS A 22 27.37 17.08 -7.45
CA LYS A 22 26.99 16.49 -8.73
C LYS A 22 25.63 17.00 -9.23
N ARG A 23 24.66 17.14 -8.34
CA ARG A 23 23.27 17.53 -8.68
C ARG A 23 23.02 19.04 -8.56
N GLY A 24 23.91 19.80 -7.92
CA GLY A 24 23.74 21.23 -7.69
C GLY A 24 22.65 21.58 -6.67
N VAL A 25 22.24 20.62 -5.84
CA VAL A 25 21.19 20.79 -4.82
C VAL A 25 21.77 20.79 -3.42
N SER A 26 21.05 21.32 -2.44
CA SER A 26 21.56 21.39 -1.06
C SER A 26 21.61 20.01 -0.39
N LYS A 27 22.57 19.81 0.53
CA LYS A 27 22.65 18.56 1.33
C LYS A 27 21.33 18.25 2.05
N SER A 28 20.68 19.28 2.60
CA SER A 28 19.40 19.16 3.30
C SER A 28 18.24 18.82 2.37
N GLU A 29 18.29 19.21 1.10
CA GLU A 29 17.33 18.80 0.08
C GLU A 29 17.49 17.33 -0.28
N ILE A 30 18.72 16.84 -0.49
CA ILE A 30 18.99 15.42 -0.69
C ILE A 30 18.52 14.61 0.52
N VAL A 31 18.81 15.07 1.73
CA VAL A 31 18.37 14.40 2.96
C VAL A 31 16.83 14.40 3.06
N ARG A 32 16.16 15.51 2.73
CA ARG A 32 14.69 15.57 2.72
C ARG A 32 14.07 14.69 1.65
N GLU A 33 14.63 14.65 0.44
CA GLU A 33 14.18 13.79 -0.66
C GLU A 33 14.27 12.30 -0.27
N ARG A 34 15.37 11.90 0.38
CA ARG A 34 15.57 10.52 0.82
C ARG A 34 14.81 10.13 2.09
N LEU A 35 14.59 11.10 3.01
CA LEU A 35 13.81 10.90 4.23
C LEU A 35 12.31 11.02 4.00
N GLN A 36 11.90 11.75 2.97
CA GLN A 36 10.54 11.63 2.48
C GLN A 36 10.34 10.14 2.23
N PRO A 37 9.27 9.54 2.76
CA PRO A 37 8.89 8.23 2.28
C PRO A 37 8.87 8.39 0.77
N VAL A 38 9.71 7.61 0.07
CA VAL A 38 9.38 7.20 -1.29
C VAL A 38 7.91 6.90 -1.16
N ALA A 39 7.06 7.52 -1.96
CA ALA A 39 5.69 7.08 -2.06
C ALA A 39 5.77 5.64 -2.57
N GLN A 40 6.11 4.70 -1.69
CA GLN A 40 5.43 3.45 -1.58
C GLN A 40 4.00 3.94 -1.66
N SER A 41 3.42 3.71 -2.81
CA SER A 41 2.01 3.58 -3.02
C SER A 41 1.52 2.52 -2.04
N ALA A 42 1.55 2.83 -0.75
CA ALA A 42 0.43 2.64 0.12
C ALA A 42 -0.64 3.65 -0.36
N GLU A 43 -1.05 3.55 -1.63
CA GLU A 43 -2.48 3.39 -1.81
C GLU A 43 -2.83 2.30 -0.81
N SER A 44 -3.52 2.70 0.26
CA SER A 44 -3.88 1.77 1.32
C SER A 44 -4.36 0.50 0.64
N GLU A 45 -3.98 -0.69 1.10
CA GLU A 45 -4.44 -1.95 0.51
C GLU A 45 -5.96 -1.94 0.27
N PHE A 46 -6.68 -1.16 1.08
CA PHE A 46 -8.07 -0.76 0.89
C PHE A 46 -8.41 -0.10 -0.46
N LYS A 47 -7.64 0.88 -0.95
CA LYS A 47 -7.82 1.48 -2.28
C LYS A 47 -7.73 0.46 -3.42
N LEU A 48 -6.87 -0.56 -3.28
CA LEU A 48 -6.74 -1.63 -4.28
C LEU A 48 -7.99 -2.52 -4.37
N VAL A 49 -8.86 -2.50 -3.35
CA VAL A 49 -10.06 -3.36 -3.23
C VAL A 49 -11.35 -2.53 -3.19
N ALA A 50 -11.25 -1.20 -3.16
CA ALA A 50 -12.39 -0.32 -2.95
C ALA A 50 -13.43 -0.40 -4.08
N ASP A 51 -12.98 -0.63 -5.31
CA ASP A 51 -13.81 -0.85 -6.50
C ASP A 51 -14.56 -2.19 -6.48
N LEU A 52 -14.04 -3.18 -5.74
CA LEU A 52 -14.69 -4.48 -5.57
C LEU A 52 -15.89 -4.40 -4.61
N ILE A 53 -15.93 -3.42 -3.70
CA ILE A 53 -17.03 -3.24 -2.75
C ILE A 53 -18.31 -2.87 -3.49
N GLY A 54 -19.31 -3.75 -3.45
CA GLY A 54 -20.60 -3.52 -4.13
C GLY A 54 -20.57 -3.74 -5.64
N SER A 55 -19.48 -4.27 -6.20
CA SER A 55 -19.36 -4.64 -7.62
C SER A 55 -20.39 -5.69 -8.04
N VAL A 56 -20.82 -6.55 -7.12
CA VAL A 56 -21.81 -7.60 -7.40
C VAL A 56 -23.21 -7.13 -7.02
N ARG A 57 -24.09 -7.03 -8.02
CA ARG A 57 -25.50 -6.61 -7.86
C ARG A 57 -26.43 -7.82 -7.81
N GLY A 58 -27.62 -7.63 -7.23
CA GLY A 58 -28.70 -8.63 -7.23
C GLY A 58 -28.54 -9.75 -6.21
N LEU A 59 -27.55 -9.64 -5.31
CA LEU A 59 -27.32 -10.62 -4.25
C LEU A 59 -28.02 -10.26 -2.94
N PRO A 60 -28.42 -11.25 -2.13
CA PRO A 60 -28.96 -11.01 -0.80
C PRO A 60 -27.97 -10.29 0.11
N VAL A 61 -28.47 -9.34 0.91
CA VAL A 61 -27.67 -8.51 1.82
C VAL A 61 -27.04 -9.32 2.96
N ASP A 62 -27.56 -10.51 3.23
CA ASP A 62 -27.21 -11.39 4.36
C ASP A 62 -26.38 -12.62 3.95
N LEU A 63 -25.69 -12.57 2.81
CA LEU A 63 -24.86 -13.67 2.32
C LEU A 63 -23.80 -14.15 3.31
N SER A 64 -23.17 -13.22 4.06
CA SER A 64 -22.13 -13.54 5.04
C SER A 64 -22.68 -14.30 6.24
N SER A 65 -23.91 -13.99 6.67
CA SER A 65 -24.54 -14.59 7.85
C SER A 65 -25.32 -15.86 7.52
N ARG A 66 -25.86 -16.00 6.30
CA ARG A 66 -26.65 -17.16 5.86
C ARG A 66 -25.96 -18.05 4.81
N LYS A 67 -24.62 -18.10 4.83
CA LYS A 67 -23.80 -18.87 3.87
C LYS A 67 -24.31 -20.30 3.61
N LYS A 68 -24.61 -21.08 4.65
CA LYS A 68 -25.03 -22.50 4.50
C LYS A 68 -26.32 -22.63 3.69
N ARG A 69 -27.31 -21.78 3.95
CA ARG A 69 -28.59 -21.77 3.24
C ARG A 69 -28.38 -21.51 1.75
N TYR A 70 -27.65 -20.45 1.42
CA TYR A 70 -27.45 -20.08 0.02
C TYR A 70 -26.58 -21.08 -0.75
N LEU A 71 -25.61 -21.73 -0.09
CA LEU A 71 -24.84 -22.81 -0.72
C LEU A 71 -25.71 -24.05 -1.03
N GLN A 72 -26.68 -24.37 -0.17
CA GLN A 72 -27.65 -25.44 -0.42
C GLN A 72 -28.63 -25.06 -1.53
N ASP A 73 -29.23 -23.87 -1.46
CA ASP A 73 -30.21 -23.38 -2.44
C ASP A 73 -29.62 -23.27 -3.86
N THR A 74 -28.30 -23.07 -3.97
CA THR A 74 -27.58 -23.00 -5.26
C THR A 74 -27.04 -24.35 -5.74
N GLY A 75 -27.29 -25.45 -5.02
CA GLY A 75 -26.82 -26.79 -5.38
C GLY A 75 -25.30 -26.96 -5.28
N TYR A 76 -24.62 -26.08 -4.53
CA TYR A 76 -23.17 -26.12 -4.42
C TYR A 76 -22.70 -27.38 -3.68
N GLY A 77 -21.87 -28.18 -4.35
CA GLY A 77 -21.33 -29.43 -3.79
C GLY A 77 -22.20 -30.66 -4.03
N GLU A 78 -23.29 -30.53 -4.79
CA GLU A 78 -24.03 -31.70 -5.27
C GLU A 78 -23.17 -32.48 -6.27
N LYS A 79 -23.09 -33.80 -6.07
CA LYS A 79 -22.41 -34.68 -7.02
C LYS A 79 -23.34 -34.88 -8.20
N HIS A 80 -22.96 -34.37 -9.37
CA HIS A 80 -23.66 -34.70 -10.59
C HIS A 80 -23.63 -36.23 -10.81
N PRO A 81 -24.75 -36.85 -11.19
CA PRO A 81 -24.77 -38.26 -11.55
C PRO A 81 -23.83 -38.48 -12.75
N ARG A 82 -22.99 -39.51 -12.66
CA ARG A 82 -22.08 -39.93 -13.74
C ARG A 82 -22.83 -40.60 -14.87
#